data_AF-A0A3N5MMQ8-F1
#
_entry.id   AF-A0A3N5MMQ8-F1
#
_cell.length_a   1.000
_cell.length_b   1.000
_cell.length_c   1.000
_cell.angle_alpha   90.00
_cell.angle_beta   90.00
_cell.angle_gamma   90.00
#
_symmetry.space_group_name_H-M   'P 1'
#
loop_
_entity.id
_entity.type
_entity.pdbx_description
1 polymer ?
#
loop_
_entity_poly.entity_id
_entity_poly.type
_entity_poly.pdbx_seq_one_letter_code
_entity_poly.pdbx_strand_id
1 'polypeptide(L)'
;MTPPVRIAQLSCGPEYSGIQHEIDEAAHAVGGEIFYPDIALKDIRRDFDRFGLDVRSPDLKLAIARAMALVEGRVEADAVFIATCFRCAEAAIVRNELRRYITEHSKLPVVSYSFTERTTSGTLLTRMEALTTIARRRALLAREVQQGITMGLDSGSATTKAIVMKDNKIIGTGWQPTTEVIKSANDVIAHALMEAGITRDEVQAVGTTGYGRFLVGKEIKADLIQEELTVNSKGAVYLANRQHGPATVIDIGGMDNKAISVMDGIPGTFTMGGICAGASGRFLEMTAKRLGVEITELGPLAMKGMGAKVPMNSYCIVFGTQSLVNALAAGSTREDVAAAACHSVAEQVFEQQLQEVDIKEPVIMVGGTSLIEGLVFAMGELLQTKIVVPPYSQYIGAVGSALLASGFIQER
;
A
#
# COMPACT_ATOMS: atom_id res chain seq x y z
N MET A 1 21.98 8.72 -19.31
CA MET A 1 20.59 8.54 -18.82
C MET A 1 20.44 7.08 -18.46
N THR A 2 19.88 6.78 -17.29
CA THR A 2 19.56 5.40 -16.91
C THR A 2 18.52 4.82 -17.89
N PRO A 3 18.67 3.59 -18.39
CA PRO A 3 17.70 3.00 -19.31
C PRO A 3 16.30 2.92 -18.69
N PRO A 4 15.23 3.02 -19.50
CA PRO A 4 13.85 2.88 -19.01
C PRO A 4 13.62 1.49 -18.40
N VAL A 5 12.72 1.41 -17.42
CA VAL A 5 12.24 0.10 -16.91
C VAL A 5 11.35 -0.50 -18.00
N ARG A 6 11.70 -1.68 -18.52
CA ARG A 6 10.90 -2.37 -19.52
C ARG A 6 9.73 -3.08 -18.83
N ILE A 7 8.53 -2.51 -18.97
CA ILE A 7 7.31 -3.00 -18.34
C ILE A 7 6.51 -3.81 -19.36
N ALA A 8 6.42 -5.13 -19.14
CA ALA A 8 5.60 -5.99 -19.96
C ALA A 8 4.12 -5.81 -19.63
N GLN A 9 3.31 -5.38 -20.60
CA GLN A 9 1.87 -5.30 -20.44
C GLN A 9 1.19 -6.63 -20.82
N LEU A 10 0.41 -7.17 -19.88
CA LEU A 10 -0.44 -8.33 -20.07
C LEU A 10 -1.90 -7.88 -20.01
N SER A 11 -2.59 -7.90 -21.15
CA SER A 11 -3.98 -7.47 -21.27
C SER A 11 -4.79 -8.37 -22.20
N CYS A 12 -6.12 -8.24 -22.15
CA CYS A 12 -7.05 -8.86 -23.09
C CYS A 12 -6.99 -8.18 -24.48
N GLY A 13 -5.82 -8.20 -25.10
CA GLY A 13 -5.52 -7.57 -26.39
C GLY A 13 -4.14 -6.92 -26.38
N PRO A 14 -3.65 -6.48 -27.54
CA PRO A 14 -2.37 -5.79 -27.67
C PRO A 14 -2.43 -4.34 -27.18
N GLU A 15 -3.60 -3.76 -26.93
CA GLU A 15 -3.76 -2.42 -26.36
C GLU A 15 -5.14 -2.32 -25.69
N TYR A 16 -5.29 -1.44 -24.71
CA TYR A 16 -6.59 -1.18 -24.09
C TYR A 16 -7.19 0.12 -24.64
N SER A 17 -8.02 -0.02 -25.68
CA SER A 17 -8.63 1.11 -26.40
C SER A 17 -9.35 2.07 -25.43
N GLY A 18 -8.96 3.33 -25.44
CA GLY A 18 -9.56 4.41 -24.63
C GLY A 18 -8.72 4.88 -23.44
N ILE A 19 -7.81 4.05 -22.91
CA ILE A 19 -6.98 4.39 -21.75
C ILE A 19 -5.49 4.03 -21.90
N GLN A 20 -5.08 3.41 -23.01
CA GLN A 20 -3.68 3.05 -23.23
C GLN A 20 -2.73 4.25 -23.08
N HIS A 21 -3.14 5.42 -23.61
CA HIS A 21 -2.38 6.66 -23.47
C HIS A 21 -2.15 7.08 -22.00
N GLU A 22 -3.11 6.81 -21.10
CA GLU A 22 -2.99 7.11 -19.67
C GLU A 22 -1.99 6.16 -18.99
N ILE A 23 -1.96 4.89 -19.42
CA ILE A 23 -0.99 3.88 -18.96
C ILE A 23 0.42 4.29 -19.40
N ASP A 24 0.57 4.63 -20.68
CA ASP A 24 1.85 5.02 -21.28
C ASP A 24 2.36 6.33 -20.64
N GLU A 25 1.50 7.34 -20.46
CA GLU A 25 1.85 8.60 -19.79
C GLU A 25 2.33 8.35 -18.35
N ALA A 26 1.60 7.54 -17.58
CA ALA A 26 1.98 7.21 -16.21
C ALA A 26 3.31 6.45 -16.13
N ALA A 27 3.54 5.48 -17.05
CA ALA A 27 4.80 4.75 -17.13
C ALA A 27 5.96 5.67 -17.50
N HIS A 28 5.82 6.50 -18.53
CA HIS A 28 6.86 7.45 -18.96
C HIS A 28 7.21 8.46 -17.87
N ALA A 29 6.22 8.95 -17.11
CA ALA A 29 6.43 9.90 -16.01
C ALA A 29 7.36 9.37 -14.90
N VAL A 30 7.46 8.05 -14.74
CA VAL A 30 8.34 7.38 -13.77
C VAL A 30 9.55 6.70 -14.42
N GLY A 31 9.77 6.98 -15.70
CA GLY A 31 10.86 6.41 -16.51
C GLY A 31 10.69 4.92 -16.81
N GLY A 32 9.46 4.42 -16.87
CA GLY A 32 9.12 3.12 -17.45
C GLY A 32 8.78 3.24 -18.93
N GLU A 33 8.85 2.12 -19.64
CA GLU A 33 8.45 1.98 -21.03
C GLU A 33 7.59 0.71 -21.16
N ILE A 34 6.35 0.88 -21.65
CA ILE A 34 5.42 -0.22 -21.86
C ILE A 34 5.78 -0.95 -23.15
N PHE A 35 5.81 -2.28 -23.10
CA PHE A 35 5.91 -3.11 -24.30
C PHE A 35 5.03 -4.35 -24.18
N TYR A 36 4.73 -4.95 -25.33
CA TYR A 36 3.94 -6.17 -25.44
C TYR A 36 4.86 -7.35 -25.75
N PRO A 37 4.93 -8.38 -24.88
CA PRO A 37 5.74 -9.56 -25.16
C PRO A 37 5.33 -10.21 -26.49
N ASP A 38 6.28 -10.35 -27.40
CA ASP A 38 6.08 -11.02 -28.68
C ASP A 38 6.29 -12.53 -28.51
N ILE A 39 5.33 -13.33 -29.00
CA ILE A 39 5.32 -14.78 -28.86
C ILE A 39 4.81 -15.46 -30.14
N ALA A 40 5.33 -16.64 -30.45
CA ALA A 40 4.89 -17.38 -31.62
C ALA A 40 3.51 -18.02 -31.39
N LEU A 41 2.69 -18.08 -32.43
CA LEU A 41 1.33 -18.68 -32.38
C LEU A 41 1.32 -20.12 -31.83
N LYS A 42 2.37 -20.90 -32.14
CA LYS A 42 2.53 -22.28 -31.65
C LYS A 42 2.69 -22.38 -30.13
N ASP A 43 3.26 -21.34 -29.50
CA ASP A 43 3.48 -21.31 -28.06
C ASP A 43 2.17 -21.05 -27.32
N ILE A 44 1.22 -20.32 -27.92
CA ILE A 44 -0.08 -20.00 -27.30
C ILE A 44 -0.84 -21.26 -26.91
N ARG A 45 -0.98 -22.23 -27.83
CA ARG A 45 -1.71 -23.48 -27.54
C ARG A 45 -1.01 -24.31 -26.46
N ARG A 46 0.31 -24.49 -26.61
CA ARG A 46 1.12 -25.26 -25.65
C ARG A 46 1.04 -24.68 -24.23
N ASP A 47 1.21 -23.36 -24.12
CA ASP A 47 1.29 -22.68 -22.83
C ASP A 47 -0.08 -22.63 -22.15
N PHE A 48 -1.14 -22.37 -22.92
CA PHE A 48 -2.51 -22.43 -22.43
C PHE A 48 -2.86 -23.80 -21.82
N ASP A 49 -2.56 -24.89 -22.54
CA ASP A 49 -2.84 -26.25 -22.06
C ASP A 49 -2.05 -26.58 -20.78
N ARG A 50 -0.86 -25.99 -20.61
CA ARG A 50 -0.01 -26.18 -19.41
C ARG A 50 -0.43 -25.33 -18.22
N PHE A 51 -0.98 -24.15 -18.44
CA PHE A 51 -1.42 -23.24 -17.37
C PHE A 51 -2.64 -23.81 -16.61
N GLY A 52 -3.50 -24.56 -17.30
CA GLY A 52 -4.61 -25.29 -16.67
C GLY A 52 -5.86 -24.47 -16.36
N LEU A 53 -5.95 -23.23 -16.85
CA LEU A 53 -7.14 -22.38 -16.76
C LEU A 53 -7.82 -22.29 -18.14
N ASP A 54 -8.99 -22.90 -18.29
CA ASP A 54 -9.74 -22.84 -19.55
C ASP A 54 -10.50 -21.51 -19.68
N VAL A 55 -10.17 -20.73 -20.71
CA VAL A 55 -10.84 -19.47 -21.05
C VAL A 55 -11.33 -19.45 -22.49
N ARG A 56 -12.44 -18.77 -22.75
CA ARG A 56 -13.03 -18.65 -24.09
C ARG A 56 -12.34 -17.58 -24.92
N SER A 57 -11.95 -16.45 -24.31
CA SER A 57 -11.33 -15.34 -25.03
C SER A 57 -9.93 -15.68 -25.58
N PRO A 58 -9.71 -15.59 -26.90
CA PRO A 58 -8.38 -15.78 -27.50
C PRO A 58 -7.33 -14.79 -26.94
N ASP A 59 -7.75 -13.56 -26.64
CA ASP A 59 -6.86 -12.53 -26.10
C ASP A 59 -6.41 -12.85 -24.67
N LEU A 60 -7.27 -13.47 -23.86
CA LEU A 60 -6.88 -13.96 -22.54
C LEU A 60 -5.93 -15.16 -22.65
N LYS A 61 -6.09 -16.04 -23.64
CA LYS A 61 -5.10 -17.10 -23.93
C LYS A 61 -3.74 -16.51 -24.32
N LEU A 62 -3.74 -15.44 -25.11
CA LEU A 62 -2.53 -14.71 -25.45
C LEU A 62 -1.86 -14.11 -24.20
N ALA A 63 -2.63 -13.49 -23.31
CA ALA A 63 -2.10 -12.97 -22.04
C ALA A 63 -1.46 -14.06 -21.17
N ILE A 64 -2.09 -15.24 -21.08
CA ILE A 64 -1.55 -16.42 -20.39
C ILE A 64 -0.21 -16.85 -20.98
N ALA A 65 -0.15 -17.02 -22.31
CA ALA A 65 1.07 -17.44 -22.98
C ALA A 65 2.22 -16.42 -22.85
N ARG A 66 1.89 -15.12 -22.87
CA ARG A 66 2.86 -14.04 -22.61
C ARG A 66 3.41 -14.09 -21.18
N ALA A 67 2.55 -14.31 -20.18
CA ALA A 67 3.00 -14.48 -18.79
C ALA A 67 3.94 -15.68 -18.64
N MET A 68 3.61 -16.81 -19.27
CA MET A 68 4.48 -17.98 -19.25
C MET A 68 5.82 -17.72 -19.94
N ALA A 69 5.83 -16.99 -21.05
CA ALA A 69 7.07 -16.61 -21.74
C ALA A 69 7.97 -15.73 -20.86
N LEU A 70 7.40 -14.82 -20.08
CA LEU A 70 8.14 -13.99 -19.11
C LEU A 70 8.75 -14.85 -18.00
N VAL A 71 7.94 -15.73 -17.40
CA VAL A 71 8.39 -16.61 -16.29
C VAL A 71 9.46 -17.62 -16.76
N GLU A 72 9.32 -18.16 -17.97
CA GLU A 72 10.29 -19.09 -18.55
C GLU A 72 11.56 -18.41 -19.09
N GLY A 73 11.66 -17.07 -19.00
CA GLY A 73 12.80 -16.30 -19.48
C GLY A 73 12.93 -16.25 -21.01
N ARG A 74 11.85 -16.58 -21.75
CA ARG A 74 11.81 -16.45 -23.22
C ARG A 74 11.71 -14.98 -23.66
N VAL A 75 11.15 -14.14 -22.81
CA VAL A 75 11.07 -12.69 -23.00
C VAL A 75 11.60 -12.00 -21.74
N GLU A 76 12.56 -11.10 -21.91
CA GLU A 76 13.10 -10.31 -20.81
C GLU A 76 12.24 -9.06 -20.54
N ALA A 77 11.92 -8.85 -19.27
CA ALA A 77 11.25 -7.66 -18.75
C ALA A 77 11.82 -7.32 -17.37
N ASP A 78 11.69 -6.05 -16.96
CA ASP A 78 12.06 -5.61 -15.62
C ASP A 78 10.87 -5.65 -14.65
N ALA A 79 9.65 -5.59 -15.20
CA ALA A 79 8.40 -5.47 -14.46
C ALA A 79 7.21 -5.94 -15.32
N VAL A 80 6.09 -6.27 -14.67
CA VAL A 80 4.85 -6.67 -15.34
C VAL A 80 3.68 -5.82 -14.89
N PHE A 81 2.89 -5.35 -15.85
CA PHE A 81 1.63 -4.66 -15.63
C PHE A 81 0.47 -5.48 -16.22
N ILE A 82 -0.43 -5.96 -15.37
CA ILE A 82 -1.58 -6.78 -15.77
C ILE A 82 -2.83 -5.90 -15.80
N ALA A 83 -3.47 -5.84 -16.96
CA ALA A 83 -4.46 -4.84 -17.30
C ALA A 83 -5.72 -5.52 -17.85
N THR A 84 -6.86 -5.44 -17.15
CA THR A 84 -8.12 -6.08 -17.58
C THR A 84 -9.35 -5.20 -17.29
N CYS A 85 -10.45 -5.47 -18.01
CA CYS A 85 -11.74 -4.82 -17.78
C CYS A 85 -12.39 -5.29 -16.46
N PHE A 86 -12.93 -4.37 -15.66
CA PHE A 86 -13.69 -4.72 -14.46
C PHE A 86 -14.99 -5.50 -14.71
N ARG A 87 -15.56 -5.43 -15.93
CA ARG A 87 -16.85 -6.05 -16.26
C ARG A 87 -16.77 -7.52 -16.64
N CYS A 88 -15.58 -8.01 -16.97
CA CYS A 88 -15.39 -9.37 -17.47
C CYS A 88 -14.94 -10.29 -16.32
N ALA A 89 -15.84 -11.16 -15.85
CA ALA A 89 -15.53 -12.12 -14.79
C ALA A 89 -14.36 -13.06 -15.18
N GLU A 90 -14.32 -13.51 -16.45
CA GLU A 90 -13.22 -14.34 -16.96
C GLU A 90 -11.88 -13.59 -16.90
N ALA A 91 -11.86 -12.30 -17.24
CA ALA A 91 -10.66 -11.48 -17.17
C ALA A 91 -10.21 -11.21 -15.73
N ALA A 92 -11.14 -11.10 -14.77
CA ALA A 92 -10.82 -10.98 -13.35
C ALA A 92 -10.12 -12.24 -12.81
N ILE A 93 -10.62 -13.43 -13.17
CA ILE A 93 -9.99 -14.71 -12.79
C ILE A 93 -8.59 -14.80 -13.42
N VAL A 94 -8.46 -14.54 -14.72
CA VAL A 94 -7.16 -14.58 -15.42
C VAL A 94 -6.18 -13.58 -14.82
N ARG A 95 -6.59 -12.34 -14.53
CA ARG A 95 -5.73 -11.33 -13.88
C ARG A 95 -5.15 -11.86 -12.57
N ASN A 96 -6.00 -12.45 -11.73
CA ASN A 96 -5.60 -12.95 -10.43
C ASN A 96 -4.64 -14.15 -10.53
N GLU A 97 -4.94 -15.10 -11.43
CA GLU A 97 -4.09 -16.27 -11.66
C GLU A 97 -2.75 -15.91 -12.31
N LEU A 98 -2.72 -14.98 -13.27
CA LEU A 98 -1.47 -14.53 -13.87
C LEU A 98 -0.56 -13.84 -12.86
N ARG A 99 -1.14 -12.93 -12.06
CA ARG A 99 -0.45 -12.24 -10.98
C ARG A 99 0.19 -13.25 -10.01
N ARG A 100 -0.60 -14.22 -9.54
CA ARG A 100 -0.13 -15.28 -8.64
C ARG A 100 0.97 -16.11 -9.29
N TYR A 101 0.76 -16.59 -10.51
CA TYR A 101 1.72 -17.43 -11.24
C TYR A 101 3.07 -16.72 -11.41
N ILE A 102 3.08 -15.45 -11.83
CA ILE A 102 4.32 -14.67 -12.02
C ILE A 102 5.03 -14.45 -10.68
N THR A 103 4.28 -14.12 -9.61
CA THR A 103 4.85 -13.91 -8.27
C THR A 103 5.45 -15.20 -7.69
N GLU A 104 4.81 -16.36 -7.89
CA GLU A 104 5.29 -17.64 -7.36
C GLU A 104 6.50 -18.21 -8.13
N HIS A 105 6.64 -17.89 -9.42
CA HIS A 105 7.62 -18.52 -10.31
C HIS A 105 8.70 -17.56 -10.84
N SER A 106 8.66 -16.27 -10.48
CA SER A 106 9.65 -15.29 -10.92
C SER A 106 9.95 -14.25 -9.84
N LYS A 107 10.93 -13.38 -10.11
CA LYS A 107 11.25 -12.21 -9.26
C LYS A 107 10.72 -10.90 -9.85
N LEU A 108 9.91 -10.98 -10.90
CA LEU A 108 9.37 -9.80 -11.57
C LEU A 108 8.35 -9.12 -10.65
N PRO A 109 8.47 -7.81 -10.39
CA PRO A 109 7.42 -7.08 -9.72
C PRO A 109 6.18 -7.00 -10.62
N VAL A 110 5.02 -7.16 -10.02
CA VAL A 110 3.74 -7.22 -10.73
C VAL A 110 2.77 -6.22 -10.13
N VAL A 111 2.19 -5.38 -10.99
CA VAL A 111 1.00 -4.59 -10.65
C VAL A 111 -0.16 -5.05 -11.51
N SER A 112 -1.24 -5.45 -10.85
CA SER A 112 -2.52 -5.72 -11.50
C SER A 112 -3.46 -4.53 -11.35
N TYR A 113 -4.19 -4.21 -12.41
CA TYR A 113 -5.20 -3.16 -12.39
C TYR A 113 -6.46 -3.58 -13.14
N SER A 114 -7.60 -3.30 -12.51
CA SER A 114 -8.93 -3.48 -13.08
C SER A 114 -9.49 -2.12 -13.47
N PHE A 115 -9.58 -1.84 -14.77
CA PHE A 115 -9.98 -0.51 -15.23
C PHE A 115 -11.44 -0.23 -14.96
N THR A 116 -11.74 1.01 -14.57
CA THR A 116 -13.09 1.57 -14.58
C THR A 116 -13.24 2.52 -15.78
N GLU A 117 -14.44 3.04 -16.04
CA GLU A 117 -14.68 3.92 -17.19
C GLU A 117 -13.95 5.28 -17.13
N ARG A 118 -13.21 5.59 -16.06
CA ARG A 118 -12.56 6.91 -15.83
C ARG A 118 -11.12 6.81 -15.29
N THR A 119 -10.35 5.81 -15.71
CA THR A 119 -8.93 5.72 -15.33
C THR A 119 -8.14 6.88 -15.95
N THR A 120 -7.30 7.54 -15.14
CA THR A 120 -6.37 8.59 -15.59
C THR A 120 -4.93 8.25 -15.19
N SER A 121 -3.94 8.86 -15.83
CA SER A 121 -2.52 8.68 -15.55
C SER A 121 -2.18 8.99 -14.09
N GLY A 122 -2.81 10.02 -13.52
CA GLY A 122 -2.70 10.34 -12.09
C GLY A 122 -3.13 9.21 -11.16
N THR A 123 -4.15 8.42 -11.52
CA THR A 123 -4.59 7.26 -10.71
C THR A 123 -3.64 6.07 -10.79
N LEU A 124 -2.86 5.98 -11.87
CA LEU A 124 -1.86 4.94 -12.11
C LEU A 124 -0.46 5.35 -11.62
N LEU A 125 -0.19 6.64 -11.47
CA LEU A 125 1.15 7.19 -11.23
C LEU A 125 1.85 6.53 -10.03
N THR A 126 1.22 6.50 -8.85
CA THR A 126 1.81 5.87 -7.65
C THR A 126 2.07 4.37 -7.85
N ARG A 127 1.20 3.67 -8.60
CA ARG A 127 1.37 2.24 -8.89
C ARG A 127 2.57 2.02 -9.81
N MET A 128 2.71 2.85 -10.84
CA MET A 128 3.84 2.80 -11.77
C MET A 128 5.14 3.20 -11.07
N GLU A 129 5.11 4.20 -10.18
CA GLU A 129 6.25 4.62 -9.38
C GLU A 129 6.73 3.50 -8.46
N ALA A 130 5.82 2.81 -7.76
CA ALA A 130 6.15 1.64 -6.96
C ALA A 130 6.72 0.50 -7.82
N LEU A 131 6.08 0.17 -8.94
CA LEU A 131 6.53 -0.88 -9.87
C LEU A 131 7.96 -0.64 -10.36
N THR A 132 8.22 0.57 -10.86
CA THR A 132 9.56 0.97 -11.33
C THR A 132 10.57 1.07 -10.20
N THR A 133 10.16 1.46 -9.00
CA THR A 133 11.01 1.47 -7.81
C THR A 133 11.44 0.05 -7.44
N ILE A 134 10.52 -0.91 -7.40
CA ILE A 134 10.85 -2.31 -7.08
C ILE A 134 11.83 -2.88 -8.11
N ALA A 135 11.59 -2.59 -9.39
CA ALA A 135 12.47 -3.04 -10.48
C ALA A 135 13.88 -2.42 -10.39
N ARG A 136 13.99 -1.09 -10.19
CA ARG A 136 15.28 -0.37 -10.25
C ARG A 136 16.05 -0.33 -8.94
N ARG A 137 15.35 -0.24 -7.82
CA ARG A 137 15.93 0.06 -6.49
C ARG A 137 15.88 -1.15 -5.57
N ARG A 138 15.87 -2.36 -6.12
CA ARG A 138 15.84 -3.61 -5.34
C ARG A 138 16.94 -3.70 -4.28
N ALA A 139 18.16 -3.25 -4.60
CA ALA A 139 19.27 -3.20 -3.65
C ALA A 139 19.03 -2.23 -2.49
N LEU A 140 18.38 -1.09 -2.75
CA LEU A 140 17.99 -0.14 -1.70
C LEU A 140 16.92 -0.75 -0.79
N LEU A 141 15.91 -1.41 -1.37
CA LEU A 141 14.83 -2.07 -0.64
C LEU A 141 15.30 -3.29 0.16
N ALA A 142 16.37 -3.95 -0.28
CA ALA A 142 16.99 -5.07 0.44
C ALA A 142 17.79 -4.63 1.69
N ARG A 143 17.97 -3.32 1.95
CA ARG A 143 18.66 -2.87 3.17
C ARG A 143 17.89 -3.25 4.41
N GLU A 144 18.53 -3.94 5.35
CA GLU A 144 17.89 -4.41 6.58
C GLU A 144 18.23 -3.57 7.81
N VAL A 145 19.28 -2.75 7.71
CA VAL A 145 19.81 -1.95 8.80
C VAL A 145 19.85 -0.48 8.43
N GLN A 146 19.45 0.35 9.39
CA GLN A 146 19.63 1.79 9.37
C GLN A 146 20.99 2.08 10.03
N GLN A 147 21.83 2.86 9.37
CA GLN A 147 23.17 3.24 9.80
C GLN A 147 23.26 4.76 9.92
N GLY A 148 24.08 5.26 10.85
CA GLY A 148 24.30 6.69 11.04
C GLY A 148 23.06 7.40 11.58
N ILE A 149 23.06 8.74 11.52
CA ILE A 149 21.94 9.58 11.94
C ILE A 149 21.12 9.98 10.72
N THR A 150 19.93 9.44 10.58
CA THR A 150 19.03 9.75 9.45
C THR A 150 17.67 10.21 9.94
N MET A 151 17.02 11.05 9.14
CA MET A 151 15.65 11.49 9.41
C MET A 151 14.72 10.99 8.29
N GLY A 152 13.53 10.58 8.66
CA GLY A 152 12.49 10.22 7.71
C GLY A 152 11.22 10.99 7.99
N LEU A 153 10.53 11.40 6.92
CA LEU A 153 9.29 12.14 7.01
C LEU A 153 8.20 11.49 6.17
N ASP A 154 7.04 11.25 6.77
CA ASP A 154 5.81 10.86 6.08
C ASP A 154 4.82 12.02 6.12
N SER A 155 4.64 12.71 4.99
CA SER A 155 3.61 13.72 4.83
C SER A 155 2.35 13.10 4.25
N GLY A 156 1.60 12.40 5.10
CA GLY A 156 0.34 11.76 4.76
C GLY A 156 -0.80 12.76 4.53
N SER A 157 -1.96 12.23 4.17
CA SER A 157 -3.13 13.03 3.83
C SER A 157 -3.92 13.52 5.05
N ALA A 158 -3.82 12.81 6.18
CA ALA A 158 -4.44 13.16 7.46
C ALA A 158 -3.44 13.60 8.52
N THR A 159 -2.23 13.03 8.51
CA THR A 159 -1.21 13.27 9.54
C THR A 159 0.19 13.27 8.95
N THR A 160 1.02 14.18 9.44
CA THR A 160 2.43 14.31 9.08
C THR A 160 3.27 13.78 10.24
N LYS A 161 4.30 12.99 9.94
CA LYS A 161 5.16 12.36 10.94
C LYS A 161 6.63 12.50 10.57
N ALA A 162 7.48 12.67 11.58
CA ALA A 162 8.93 12.64 11.48
C ALA A 162 9.50 11.60 12.46
N ILE A 163 10.59 10.96 12.05
CA ILE A 163 11.41 10.09 12.88
C ILE A 163 12.88 10.45 12.68
N VAL A 164 13.64 10.51 13.77
CA VAL A 164 15.11 10.52 13.75
C VAL A 164 15.58 9.15 14.23
N MET A 165 16.45 8.51 13.44
CA MET A 165 17.09 7.25 13.80
C MET A 165 18.60 7.39 13.90
N LYS A 166 19.19 6.66 14.85
CA LYS A 166 20.63 6.46 14.97
C LYS A 166 20.93 4.97 15.15
N ASP A 167 21.63 4.38 14.17
CA ASP A 167 22.08 2.99 14.19
C ASP A 167 20.99 1.99 14.64
N ASN A 168 19.88 1.96 13.89
CA ASN A 168 18.65 1.19 14.14
C ASN A 168 17.77 1.63 15.32
N LYS A 169 18.17 2.65 16.09
CA LYS A 169 17.36 3.15 17.20
C LYS A 169 16.59 4.39 16.79
N ILE A 170 15.29 4.39 17.03
CA ILE A 170 14.49 5.62 17.01
C ILE A 170 14.91 6.44 18.23
N ILE A 171 15.38 7.66 17.99
CA ILE A 171 15.83 8.58 19.05
C ILE A 171 14.95 9.84 19.16
N GLY A 172 14.07 10.09 18.18
CA GLY A 172 13.11 11.18 18.27
C GLY A 172 11.96 11.00 17.30
N THR A 173 10.79 11.52 17.68
CA THR A 173 9.53 11.36 16.98
C THR A 173 8.76 12.68 16.92
N GLY A 174 7.97 12.85 15.87
CA GLY A 174 7.06 13.98 15.74
C GLY A 174 5.82 13.54 14.97
N TRP A 175 4.62 13.88 15.46
CA TRP A 175 3.36 13.51 14.82
C TRP A 175 2.30 14.57 15.09
N GLN A 176 1.66 15.06 14.01
CA GLN A 176 0.52 15.95 14.12
C GLN A 176 -0.45 15.81 12.94
N PRO A 177 -1.68 16.34 13.05
CA PRO A 177 -2.59 16.47 11.91
C PRO A 177 -1.98 17.30 10.78
N THR A 178 -2.11 16.81 9.54
CA THR A 178 -1.68 17.56 8.36
C THR A 178 -2.68 18.68 8.09
N THR A 179 -2.23 19.92 8.19
CA THR A 179 -3.03 21.11 7.86
C THR A 179 -2.37 21.84 6.71
N GLU A 180 -1.46 22.76 7.02
CA GLU A 180 -0.54 23.36 6.08
C GLU A 180 0.67 22.43 5.91
N VAL A 181 0.86 21.83 4.72
CA VAL A 181 1.83 20.74 4.50
C VAL A 181 3.24 21.09 4.96
N ILE A 182 3.79 22.24 4.53
CA ILE A 182 5.15 22.66 4.89
C ILE A 182 5.28 22.99 6.37
N LYS A 183 4.34 23.76 6.92
CA LYS A 183 4.34 24.10 8.34
C LYS A 183 4.26 22.85 9.21
N SER A 184 3.34 21.94 8.86
CA SER A 184 3.16 20.69 9.58
C SER A 184 4.42 19.82 9.55
N ALA A 185 5.13 19.80 8.41
CA ALA A 185 6.42 19.14 8.31
C ALA A 185 7.49 19.78 9.19
N ASN A 186 7.62 21.11 9.15
CA ASN A 186 8.60 21.85 9.96
C ASN A 186 8.36 21.65 11.46
N ASP A 187 7.11 21.67 11.91
CA ASP A 187 6.73 21.45 13.31
C ASP A 187 7.13 20.04 13.78
N VAL A 188 6.79 18.99 13.02
CA VAL A 188 7.16 17.62 13.42
C VAL A 188 8.66 17.35 13.33
N ILE A 189 9.36 18.00 12.39
CA ILE A 189 10.83 17.94 12.32
C ILE A 189 11.44 18.57 13.56
N ALA A 190 10.96 19.75 13.96
CA ALA A 190 11.44 20.43 15.16
C ALA A 190 11.21 19.57 16.42
N HIS A 191 10.03 18.95 16.54
CA HIS A 191 9.72 18.05 17.66
C HIS A 191 10.64 16.82 17.68
N ALA A 192 10.83 16.16 16.53
CA ALA A 192 11.66 14.96 16.45
C ALA A 192 13.15 15.25 16.72
N LEU A 193 13.67 16.38 16.25
CA LEU A 193 15.04 16.82 16.54
C LEU A 193 15.22 17.20 18.02
N MET A 194 14.24 17.89 18.61
CA MET A 194 14.24 18.24 20.03
C MET A 194 14.22 16.99 20.91
N GLU A 195 13.35 16.01 20.62
CA GLU A 195 13.30 14.74 21.36
C GLU A 195 14.61 13.95 21.21
N ALA A 196 15.21 13.98 20.02
CA ALA A 196 16.51 13.35 19.76
C ALA A 196 17.70 14.07 20.41
N GLY A 197 17.53 15.32 20.87
CA GLY A 197 18.61 16.13 21.43
C GLY A 197 19.71 16.48 20.43
N ILE A 198 19.38 16.58 19.14
CA ILE A 198 20.33 16.90 18.07
C ILE A 198 19.85 18.07 17.22
N THR A 199 20.76 18.62 16.42
CA THR A 199 20.47 19.66 15.44
C THR A 199 20.30 19.08 14.03
N ARG A 200 19.73 19.90 13.12
CA ARG A 200 19.52 19.50 11.72
C ARG A 200 20.83 19.15 11.00
N ASP A 201 21.94 19.80 11.37
CA ASP A 201 23.26 19.63 10.75
C ASP A 201 23.92 18.28 11.09
N GLU A 202 23.47 17.62 12.15
CA GLU A 202 23.94 16.29 12.56
C GLU A 202 23.25 15.16 11.77
N VAL A 203 22.14 15.45 11.10
CA VAL A 203 21.41 14.48 10.28
C VAL A 203 22.14 14.28 8.95
N GLN A 204 22.61 13.07 8.71
CA GLN A 204 23.49 12.71 7.58
C GLN A 204 22.74 12.42 6.28
N ALA A 205 21.49 11.97 6.37
CA ALA A 205 20.62 11.78 5.21
C ALA A 205 19.14 11.89 5.59
N VAL A 206 18.30 12.32 4.65
CA VAL A 206 16.86 12.50 4.84
C VAL A 206 16.03 11.86 3.74
N GLY A 207 15.01 11.11 4.16
CA GLY A 207 13.99 10.56 3.28
C GLY A 207 12.63 11.21 3.47
N THR A 208 11.86 11.39 2.39
CA THR A 208 10.45 11.80 2.45
C THR A 208 9.54 10.84 1.69
N THR A 209 8.35 10.63 2.24
CA THR A 209 7.27 9.84 1.66
C THR A 209 5.89 10.45 1.94
N GLY A 210 4.85 9.76 1.49
CA GLY A 210 3.46 10.18 1.55
C GLY A 210 3.06 11.14 0.42
N TYR A 211 1.82 11.62 0.48
CA TYR A 211 1.23 12.54 -0.50
C TYR A 211 2.00 13.85 -0.66
N GLY A 212 2.53 14.40 0.44
CA GLY A 212 3.29 15.66 0.44
C GLY A 212 4.78 15.52 0.11
N ARG A 213 5.28 14.31 -0.20
CA ARG A 213 6.71 14.00 -0.28
C ARG A 213 7.54 14.91 -1.19
N PHE A 214 6.98 15.31 -2.33
CA PHE A 214 7.70 16.14 -3.31
C PHE A 214 7.85 17.58 -2.81
N LEU A 215 6.74 18.15 -2.30
CA LEU A 215 6.72 19.50 -1.77
C LEU A 215 7.67 19.61 -0.57
N VAL A 216 7.54 18.69 0.38
CA VAL A 216 8.39 18.69 1.58
C VAL A 216 9.83 18.30 1.27
N GLY A 217 10.03 17.29 0.43
CA GLY A 217 11.37 16.84 0.03
C GLY A 217 12.18 17.93 -0.65
N LYS A 218 11.54 18.77 -1.47
CA LYS A 218 12.17 19.96 -2.05
C LYS A 218 12.54 21.00 -0.99
N GLU A 219 11.64 21.27 -0.05
CA GLU A 219 11.85 22.25 1.02
C GLU A 219 13.05 21.88 1.90
N ILE A 220 13.12 20.62 2.34
CA ILE A 220 14.14 20.15 3.28
C ILE A 220 15.39 19.57 2.61
N LYS A 221 15.44 19.63 1.28
CA LYS A 221 16.49 19.05 0.41
C LYS A 221 16.75 17.58 0.74
N ALA A 222 15.70 16.77 0.66
CA ALA A 222 15.76 15.34 0.95
C ALA A 222 16.64 14.59 -0.06
N ASP A 223 17.46 13.66 0.43
CA ASP A 223 18.31 12.78 -0.36
C ASP A 223 17.49 11.70 -1.07
N LEU A 224 16.38 11.30 -0.45
CA LEU A 224 15.44 10.32 -0.97
C LEU A 224 14.01 10.88 -0.93
N ILE A 225 13.37 10.99 -2.09
CA ILE A 225 11.92 11.23 -2.19
C ILE A 225 11.32 9.97 -2.80
N GLN A 226 10.47 9.26 -2.06
CA GLN A 226 10.01 7.93 -2.45
C GLN A 226 8.53 7.74 -2.13
N GLU A 227 7.79 7.12 -3.04
CA GLU A 227 6.38 6.79 -2.83
C GLU A 227 6.14 5.85 -1.64
N GLU A 228 4.93 5.86 -1.10
CA GLU A 228 4.62 5.27 0.20
C GLU A 228 4.42 3.75 0.20
N LEU A 229 4.07 3.09 -0.90
CA LEU A 229 3.90 1.63 -0.96
C LEU A 229 5.21 0.92 -0.60
N THR A 230 6.30 1.28 -1.26
CA THR A 230 7.62 0.67 -1.01
C THR A 230 8.20 1.08 0.34
N VAL A 231 8.01 2.34 0.74
CA VAL A 231 8.52 2.86 2.01
C VAL A 231 7.76 2.29 3.20
N ASN A 232 6.43 2.31 3.17
CA ASN A 232 5.58 1.87 4.29
C ASN A 232 5.68 0.37 4.48
N SER A 233 5.68 -0.42 3.40
CA SER A 233 5.89 -1.88 3.50
C SER A 233 7.24 -2.21 4.12
N LYS A 234 8.30 -1.49 3.72
CA LYS A 234 9.63 -1.66 4.30
C LYS A 234 9.67 -1.27 5.78
N GLY A 235 9.10 -0.12 6.15
CA GLY A 235 9.00 0.32 7.54
C GLY A 235 8.20 -0.64 8.41
N ALA A 236 7.10 -1.21 7.88
CA ALA A 236 6.26 -2.17 8.57
C ALA A 236 7.02 -3.46 8.93
N VAL A 237 7.68 -4.09 7.95
CA VAL A 237 8.43 -5.32 8.20
C VAL A 237 9.69 -5.09 9.03
N TYR A 238 10.30 -3.90 8.94
CA TYR A 238 11.42 -3.50 9.80
C TYR A 238 10.99 -3.42 11.26
N LEU A 239 9.94 -2.64 11.58
CA LEU A 239 9.45 -2.48 12.96
C LEU A 239 8.88 -3.77 13.55
N ALA A 240 8.32 -4.64 12.71
CA ALA A 240 7.82 -5.95 13.13
C ALA A 240 8.92 -7.01 13.33
N ASN A 241 10.19 -6.71 12.99
CA ASN A 241 11.27 -7.69 12.90
C ASN A 241 10.93 -8.87 11.98
N ARG A 242 10.31 -8.59 10.82
CA ARG A 242 9.83 -9.57 9.83
C ARG A 242 10.40 -9.30 8.43
N GLN A 243 11.66 -8.89 8.37
CA GLN A 243 12.33 -8.58 7.10
C GLN A 243 12.72 -9.82 6.29
N HIS A 244 12.58 -11.04 6.83
CA HIS A 244 12.92 -12.30 6.17
C HIS A 244 11.68 -13.17 5.99
N GLY A 245 11.56 -13.82 4.84
CA GLY A 245 10.40 -14.63 4.49
C GLY A 245 9.21 -13.80 4.01
N PRO A 246 8.04 -14.44 3.86
CA PRO A 246 6.83 -13.76 3.41
C PRO A 246 6.17 -12.96 4.54
N ALA A 247 5.47 -11.90 4.20
CA ALA A 247 4.56 -11.17 5.08
C ALA A 247 3.47 -10.45 4.26
N THR A 248 2.38 -10.07 4.91
CA THR A 248 1.37 -9.18 4.34
C THR A 248 1.24 -7.94 5.20
N VAL A 249 1.42 -6.77 4.60
CA VAL A 249 1.24 -5.47 5.26
C VAL A 249 -0.12 -4.91 4.89
N ILE A 250 -0.92 -4.54 5.88
CA ILE A 250 -2.20 -3.85 5.73
C ILE A 250 -2.04 -2.45 6.34
N ASP A 251 -2.06 -1.42 5.50
CA ASP A 251 -1.99 -0.01 5.90
C ASP A 251 -3.35 0.63 5.67
N ILE A 252 -4.11 0.87 6.75
CA ILE A 252 -5.40 1.58 6.68
C ILE A 252 -5.15 3.02 7.13
N GLY A 253 -5.02 3.91 6.16
CA GLY A 253 -4.77 5.33 6.37
C GLY A 253 -6.03 6.12 6.71
N GLY A 254 -5.89 7.46 6.69
CA GLY A 254 -7.01 8.37 6.92
C GLY A 254 -8.01 8.40 5.75
N MET A 255 -7.54 8.28 4.50
CA MET A 255 -8.37 8.40 3.29
C MET A 255 -8.25 7.24 2.31
N ASP A 256 -7.25 6.39 2.47
CA ASP A 256 -6.99 5.24 1.61
C ASP A 256 -6.59 4.04 2.47
N ASN A 257 -6.55 2.87 1.83
CA ASN A 257 -6.07 1.63 2.41
C ASN A 257 -5.20 0.91 1.39
N LYS A 258 -4.28 0.09 1.88
CA LYS A 258 -3.32 -0.65 1.07
C LYS A 258 -3.12 -2.03 1.65
N ALA A 259 -3.01 -3.01 0.78
CA ALA A 259 -2.52 -4.33 1.12
C ALA A 259 -1.30 -4.63 0.27
N ILE A 260 -0.23 -5.11 0.89
CA ILE A 260 1.07 -5.29 0.23
C ILE A 260 1.63 -6.63 0.65
N SER A 261 1.88 -7.51 -0.31
CA SER A 261 2.70 -8.70 -0.08
C SER A 261 4.17 -8.30 -0.03
N VAL A 262 4.92 -8.91 0.87
CA VAL A 262 6.35 -8.66 1.06
C VAL A 262 7.08 -9.99 1.10
N MET A 263 8.23 -10.07 0.42
CA MET A 263 9.15 -11.21 0.50
C MET A 263 10.55 -10.68 0.75
N ASP A 264 11.19 -11.15 1.83
CA ASP A 264 12.55 -10.73 2.23
C ASP A 264 12.71 -9.20 2.27
N GLY A 265 11.70 -8.52 2.84
CA GLY A 265 11.67 -7.08 3.00
C GLY A 265 11.44 -6.29 1.71
N ILE A 266 11.24 -6.97 0.58
CA ILE A 266 10.94 -6.36 -0.72
C ILE A 266 9.45 -6.50 -0.99
N PRO A 267 8.72 -5.39 -1.27
CA PRO A 267 7.32 -5.46 -1.65
C PRO A 267 7.16 -6.15 -3.01
N GLY A 268 6.16 -7.03 -3.10
CA GLY A 268 5.75 -7.71 -4.31
C GLY A 268 4.45 -7.12 -4.85
N THR A 269 3.41 -7.94 -4.91
CA THR A 269 2.07 -7.53 -5.30
C THR A 269 1.44 -6.63 -4.24
N PHE A 270 0.73 -5.59 -4.70
CA PHE A 270 0.01 -4.68 -3.82
C PHE A 270 -1.31 -4.22 -4.43
N THR A 271 -2.20 -3.79 -3.55
CA THR A 271 -3.42 -3.06 -3.87
C THR A 271 -3.43 -1.74 -3.15
N MET A 272 -4.15 -0.79 -3.73
CA MET A 272 -4.41 0.49 -3.11
C MET A 272 -5.88 0.82 -3.37
N GLY A 273 -6.66 0.98 -2.32
CA GLY A 273 -8.05 1.36 -2.39
C GLY A 273 -8.24 2.71 -3.05
N GLY A 274 -9.42 2.91 -3.62
CA GLY A 274 -9.86 4.23 -4.07
C GLY A 274 -10.11 5.17 -2.89
N ILE A 275 -10.32 6.45 -3.20
CA ILE A 275 -10.63 7.56 -2.26
C ILE A 275 -12.05 7.39 -1.67
N CYS A 276 -12.45 6.18 -1.28
CA CYS A 276 -13.69 5.95 -0.56
C CYS A 276 -13.39 6.01 0.94
N ALA A 277 -13.80 7.10 1.57
CA ALA A 277 -13.61 7.33 3.00
C ALA A 277 -14.41 6.34 3.91
N GLY A 278 -15.23 5.45 3.34
CA GLY A 278 -16.02 4.46 4.09
C GLY A 278 -15.18 3.34 4.71
N ALA A 279 -14.02 3.02 4.12
CA ALA A 279 -13.11 1.99 4.58
C ALA A 279 -11.76 2.58 5.05
N SER A 280 -11.82 3.69 5.79
CA SER A 280 -10.63 4.42 6.25
C SER A 280 -10.79 4.97 7.66
N GLY A 281 -9.69 5.49 8.22
CA GLY A 281 -9.69 6.16 9.53
C GLY A 281 -10.67 7.33 9.61
N ARG A 282 -11.04 7.97 8.50
CA ARG A 282 -12.00 9.07 8.49
C ARG A 282 -13.40 8.63 8.95
N PHE A 283 -13.85 7.44 8.56
CA PHE A 283 -15.11 6.90 9.04
C PHE A 283 -15.08 6.64 10.54
N LEU A 284 -13.95 6.14 11.06
CA LEU A 284 -13.75 5.91 12.49
C LEU A 284 -13.70 7.23 13.28
N GLU A 285 -13.06 8.28 12.76
CA GLU A 285 -13.11 9.62 13.35
C GLU A 285 -14.53 10.18 13.43
N MET A 286 -15.32 10.02 12.36
CA MET A 286 -16.72 10.45 12.36
C MET A 286 -17.56 9.66 13.37
N THR A 287 -17.28 8.36 13.49
CA THR A 287 -17.93 7.49 14.47
C THR A 287 -17.60 7.93 15.90
N ALA A 288 -16.32 8.15 16.22
CA ALA A 288 -15.88 8.61 17.53
C ALA A 288 -16.57 9.92 17.93
N LYS A 289 -16.58 10.91 17.02
CA LYS A 289 -17.30 12.18 17.21
C LYS A 289 -18.78 11.98 17.46
N ARG A 290 -19.43 11.08 16.71
CA ARG A 290 -20.86 10.80 16.88
C ARG A 290 -21.17 10.14 18.21
N LEU A 291 -20.28 9.27 18.69
CA LEU A 291 -20.37 8.63 19.99
C LEU A 291 -19.98 9.58 21.13
N GLY A 292 -19.42 10.75 20.86
CA GLY A 292 -18.95 11.70 21.87
C GLY A 292 -17.74 11.18 22.65
N VAL A 293 -16.78 10.56 21.95
CA VAL A 293 -15.49 10.10 22.48
C VAL A 293 -14.34 10.57 21.61
N GLU A 294 -13.14 10.61 22.18
CA GLU A 294 -11.92 10.80 21.41
C GLU A 294 -11.59 9.56 20.55
N ILE A 295 -10.87 9.75 19.45
CA ILE A 295 -10.52 8.63 18.54
C ILE A 295 -9.70 7.54 19.24
N THR A 296 -8.88 7.92 20.23
CA THR A 296 -8.09 6.99 21.05
C THR A 296 -8.94 6.11 21.97
N GLU A 297 -10.17 6.52 22.28
CA GLU A 297 -11.10 5.78 23.12
C GLU A 297 -11.98 4.82 22.30
N LEU A 298 -12.04 4.99 20.98
CA LEU A 298 -12.92 4.20 20.10
C LEU A 298 -12.58 2.71 20.13
N GLY A 299 -11.28 2.37 20.10
CA GLY A 299 -10.82 0.97 20.17
C GLY A 299 -11.25 0.27 21.46
N PRO A 300 -10.89 0.80 22.64
CA PRO A 300 -11.34 0.26 23.94
C PRO A 300 -12.85 0.22 24.13
N LEU A 301 -13.59 1.13 23.49
CA LEU A 301 -15.04 1.10 23.49
C LEU A 301 -15.59 -0.04 22.62
N ALA A 302 -15.02 -0.22 21.42
CA ALA A 302 -15.38 -1.29 20.49
C ALA A 302 -15.13 -2.69 21.08
N MET A 303 -14.07 -2.88 21.85
CA MET A 303 -13.75 -4.16 22.49
C MET A 303 -14.79 -4.62 23.53
N LYS A 304 -15.68 -3.74 23.96
CA LYS A 304 -16.76 -4.04 24.93
C LYS A 304 -18.10 -4.34 24.25
N GLY A 305 -18.18 -4.20 22.93
CA GLY A 305 -19.40 -4.35 22.14
C GLY A 305 -19.44 -5.60 21.29
N MET A 306 -20.60 -5.86 20.69
CA MET A 306 -20.82 -6.92 19.70
C MET A 306 -21.26 -6.30 18.38
N GLY A 307 -20.34 -6.19 17.42
CA GLY A 307 -20.60 -5.54 16.13
C GLY A 307 -21.78 -6.16 15.36
N ALA A 308 -21.96 -7.47 15.44
CA ALA A 308 -23.06 -8.19 14.79
C ALA A 308 -24.48 -7.76 15.23
N LYS A 309 -24.61 -7.05 16.36
CA LYS A 309 -25.91 -6.52 16.83
C LYS A 309 -26.36 -5.28 16.07
N VAL A 310 -25.46 -4.61 15.36
CA VAL A 310 -25.75 -3.37 14.64
C VAL A 310 -25.65 -3.65 13.14
N PRO A 311 -26.80 -3.69 12.43
CA PRO A 311 -26.78 -3.90 10.99
C PRO A 311 -26.15 -2.70 10.28
N MET A 312 -25.16 -2.98 9.45
CA MET A 312 -24.39 -1.96 8.72
C MET A 312 -24.65 -2.10 7.22
N ASN A 313 -24.99 -0.99 6.55
CA ASN A 313 -25.04 -0.91 5.10
C ASN A 313 -23.90 0.02 4.63
N SER A 314 -22.72 -0.54 4.38
CA SER A 314 -21.50 0.19 4.74
C SER A 314 -20.43 0.41 3.68
N TYR A 315 -20.71 0.25 2.38
CA TYR A 315 -19.73 0.64 1.35
C TYR A 315 -19.55 2.16 1.18
N CYS A 316 -20.51 2.97 1.64
CA CYS A 316 -20.47 4.43 1.56
C CYS A 316 -20.42 5.03 2.96
N ILE A 317 -19.47 5.94 3.21
CA ILE A 317 -19.32 6.63 4.51
C ILE A 317 -20.63 7.29 4.99
N VAL A 318 -21.42 7.82 4.05
CA VAL A 318 -22.70 8.49 4.36
C VAL A 318 -23.73 7.48 4.88
N PHE A 319 -23.93 6.36 4.17
CA PHE A 319 -24.87 5.32 4.58
C PHE A 319 -24.39 4.53 5.80
N GLY A 320 -23.08 4.32 5.92
CA GLY A 320 -22.47 3.76 7.12
C GLY A 320 -22.76 4.64 8.34
N THR A 321 -22.53 5.96 8.22
CA THR A 321 -22.84 6.91 9.29
C THR A 321 -24.33 6.90 9.63
N GLN A 322 -25.21 6.88 8.62
CA GLN A 322 -26.65 6.80 8.82
C GLN A 322 -27.06 5.50 9.55
N SER A 323 -26.41 4.37 9.24
CA SER A 323 -26.65 3.09 9.92
C SER A 323 -26.32 3.19 11.42
N LEU A 324 -25.17 3.77 11.77
CA LEU A 324 -24.76 4.01 13.17
C LEU A 324 -25.74 4.94 13.90
N VAL A 325 -26.22 6.00 13.22
CA VAL A 325 -27.21 6.93 13.78
C VAL A 325 -28.53 6.23 14.09
N ASN A 326 -29.03 5.43 13.13
CA ASN A 326 -30.27 4.69 13.30
C ASN A 326 -30.15 3.65 14.42
N ALA A 327 -29.02 2.97 14.52
CA ALA A 327 -28.76 1.99 15.57
C ALA A 327 -28.80 2.61 16.97
N LEU A 328 -28.18 3.78 17.17
CA LEU A 328 -28.25 4.53 18.42
C LEU A 328 -29.68 4.97 18.73
N ALA A 329 -30.42 5.47 17.73
CA ALA A 329 -31.82 5.87 17.90
C ALA A 329 -32.73 4.69 18.25
N ALA A 330 -32.40 3.48 17.79
CA ALA A 330 -33.08 2.24 18.10
C ALA A 330 -32.66 1.63 19.46
N GLY A 331 -31.76 2.27 20.21
CA GLY A 331 -31.34 1.84 21.55
C GLY A 331 -30.11 0.94 21.59
N SER A 332 -29.35 0.81 20.50
CA SER A 332 -28.06 0.12 20.53
C SER A 332 -27.07 0.83 21.45
N THR A 333 -26.23 0.06 22.13
CA THR A 333 -25.20 0.62 23.02
C THR A 333 -24.09 1.31 22.23
N ARG A 334 -23.33 2.22 22.87
CA ARG A 334 -22.21 2.92 22.22
C ARG A 334 -21.10 1.93 21.87
N GLU A 335 -20.92 0.91 22.71
CA GLU A 335 -20.00 -0.20 22.58
C GLU A 335 -20.32 -1.02 21.31
N ASP A 336 -21.58 -1.46 21.15
CA ASP A 336 -22.01 -2.23 19.97
C ASP A 336 -21.81 -1.42 18.67
N VAL A 337 -22.10 -0.12 18.71
CA VAL A 337 -21.94 0.79 17.57
C VAL A 337 -20.47 1.02 17.22
N ALA A 338 -19.59 1.17 18.23
CA ALA A 338 -18.14 1.26 18.02
C ALA A 338 -17.57 -0.04 17.41
N ALA A 339 -18.01 -1.20 17.92
CA ALA A 339 -17.63 -2.51 17.39
C ALA A 339 -18.07 -2.69 15.94
N ALA A 340 -19.30 -2.29 15.61
CA ALA A 340 -19.83 -2.40 14.26
C ALA A 340 -19.12 -1.48 13.26
N ALA A 341 -18.71 -0.28 13.69
CA ALA A 341 -17.91 0.60 12.84
C ALA A 341 -16.52 0.02 12.54
N CYS A 342 -15.84 -0.55 13.55
CA CYS A 342 -14.56 -1.23 13.35
C CYS A 342 -14.68 -2.44 12.42
N HIS A 343 -15.71 -3.27 12.65
CA HIS A 343 -15.98 -4.45 11.82
C HIS A 343 -16.30 -4.06 10.38
N SER A 344 -17.12 -3.04 10.17
CA SER A 344 -17.47 -2.52 8.84
C SER A 344 -16.26 -2.05 8.03
N VAL A 345 -15.28 -1.39 8.66
CA VAL A 345 -14.03 -1.01 7.98
C VAL A 345 -13.21 -2.24 7.63
N ALA A 346 -13.09 -3.19 8.56
CA ALA A 346 -12.32 -4.41 8.32
C ALA A 346 -12.93 -5.27 7.20
N GLU A 347 -14.26 -5.43 7.20
CA GLU A 347 -15.02 -6.16 6.18
C GLU A 347 -14.83 -5.56 4.79
N GLN A 348 -14.95 -4.24 4.64
CA GLN A 348 -14.73 -3.59 3.36
C GLN A 348 -13.29 -3.76 2.85
N VAL A 349 -12.28 -3.64 3.71
CA VAL A 349 -10.89 -3.88 3.32
C VAL A 349 -10.70 -5.34 2.91
N PHE A 350 -11.27 -6.29 3.65
CA PHE A 350 -11.22 -7.71 3.33
C PHE A 350 -11.86 -8.02 1.96
N GLU A 351 -13.05 -7.51 1.68
CA GLU A 351 -13.79 -7.78 0.45
C GLU A 351 -13.21 -7.07 -0.77
N GLN A 352 -12.71 -5.84 -0.62
CA GLN A 352 -12.31 -5.00 -1.76
C GLN A 352 -10.81 -5.03 -2.06
N GLN A 353 -9.95 -5.22 -1.05
CA GLN A 353 -8.50 -5.17 -1.22
C GLN A 353 -7.90 -6.57 -1.24
N LEU A 354 -8.26 -7.39 -0.24
CA LEU A 354 -7.51 -8.61 0.04
C LEU A 354 -7.76 -9.71 -1.00
N GLN A 355 -8.80 -9.59 -1.84
CA GLN A 355 -9.00 -10.46 -3.00
C GLN A 355 -7.93 -10.30 -4.09
N GLU A 356 -7.22 -9.17 -4.08
CA GLU A 356 -6.21 -8.83 -5.08
C GLU A 356 -4.77 -8.87 -4.52
N VAL A 357 -4.56 -9.45 -3.33
CA VAL A 357 -3.25 -9.70 -2.71
C VAL A 357 -3.22 -11.10 -2.11
N ASP A 358 -2.13 -11.84 -2.34
CA ASP A 358 -1.98 -13.14 -1.68
C ASP A 358 -1.60 -12.91 -0.22
N ILE A 359 -2.54 -13.21 0.69
CA ILE A 359 -2.32 -13.05 2.12
C ILE A 359 -1.35 -14.14 2.61
N LYS A 360 -0.25 -13.71 3.22
CA LYS A 360 0.79 -14.56 3.80
C LYS A 360 1.06 -14.11 5.23
N GLU A 361 1.19 -15.07 6.13
CA GLU A 361 1.57 -14.77 7.50
C GLU A 361 3.07 -14.42 7.61
N PRO A 362 3.44 -13.49 8.51
CA PRO A 362 2.56 -12.74 9.40
C PRO A 362 1.79 -11.63 8.68
N VAL A 363 0.53 -11.41 9.10
CA VAL A 363 -0.23 -10.23 8.69
C VAL A 363 0.09 -9.09 9.65
N ILE A 364 0.63 -7.99 9.12
CA ILE A 364 1.12 -6.84 9.86
C ILE A 364 0.21 -5.66 9.56
N MET A 365 -0.45 -5.10 10.57
CA MET A 365 -1.32 -3.93 10.39
C MET A 365 -0.63 -2.67 10.92
N VAL A 366 -0.65 -1.62 10.11
CA VAL A 366 0.11 -0.38 10.33
C VAL A 366 -0.72 0.86 10.01
N GLY A 367 -0.12 2.04 10.17
CA GLY A 367 -0.80 3.33 10.04
C GLY A 367 -1.53 3.72 11.33
N GLY A 368 -2.08 4.94 11.37
CA GLY A 368 -2.71 5.46 12.59
C GLY A 368 -3.89 4.63 13.10
N THR A 369 -4.62 3.95 12.20
CA THR A 369 -5.76 3.11 12.56
C THR A 369 -5.37 1.79 13.20
N SER A 370 -4.11 1.34 13.05
CA SER A 370 -3.59 0.16 13.77
C SER A 370 -3.56 0.34 15.29
N LEU A 371 -3.67 1.58 15.78
CA LEU A 371 -3.80 1.89 17.21
C LEU A 371 -5.23 1.71 17.73
N ILE A 372 -6.21 1.50 16.85
CA ILE A 372 -7.61 1.27 17.21
C ILE A 372 -7.78 -0.25 17.39
N GLU A 373 -7.62 -0.72 18.62
CA GLU A 373 -7.61 -2.16 18.94
C GLU A 373 -8.86 -2.92 18.45
N GLY A 374 -10.04 -2.29 18.46
CA GLY A 374 -11.27 -2.87 17.92
C GLY A 374 -11.21 -3.16 16.42
N LEU A 375 -10.49 -2.34 15.64
CA LEU A 375 -10.27 -2.57 14.20
C LEU A 375 -9.30 -3.73 13.98
N VAL A 376 -8.21 -3.75 14.75
CA VAL A 376 -7.21 -4.83 14.71
C VAL A 376 -7.85 -6.17 15.06
N PHE A 377 -8.70 -6.18 16.10
CA PHE A 377 -9.46 -7.35 16.52
C PHE A 377 -10.41 -7.83 15.41
N ALA A 378 -11.24 -6.94 14.86
CA ALA A 378 -12.18 -7.29 13.80
C ALA A 378 -11.48 -7.83 12.54
N MET A 379 -10.33 -7.25 12.15
CA MET A 379 -9.53 -7.74 11.04
C MET A 379 -8.97 -9.15 11.32
N GLY A 380 -8.51 -9.40 12.55
CA GLY A 380 -8.05 -10.72 12.98
C GLY A 380 -9.15 -11.78 12.95
N GLU A 381 -10.37 -11.43 13.36
CA GLU A 381 -11.54 -12.30 13.26
C GLU A 381 -11.88 -12.62 11.80
N LEU A 382 -11.90 -11.63 10.91
CA LEU A 382 -12.20 -11.86 9.49
C LEU A 382 -11.15 -12.73 8.80
N LEU A 383 -9.88 -12.49 9.10
CA LEU A 383 -8.76 -13.24 8.51
C LEU A 383 -8.48 -14.57 9.21
N GLN A 384 -9.12 -14.85 10.34
CA GLN A 384 -8.87 -16.03 11.18
C GLN A 384 -7.37 -16.19 11.50
N THR A 385 -6.66 -15.07 11.70
CA THR A 385 -5.23 -15.06 12.01
C THR A 385 -4.90 -13.94 13.00
N LYS A 386 -3.78 -14.08 13.69
CA LYS A 386 -3.31 -13.06 14.63
C LYS A 386 -2.66 -11.91 13.86
N ILE A 387 -3.23 -10.72 14.01
CA ILE A 387 -2.63 -9.50 13.46
C ILE A 387 -1.45 -9.06 14.31
N VAL A 388 -0.33 -8.75 13.66
CA VAL A 388 0.85 -8.14 14.26
C VAL A 388 0.73 -6.63 14.12
N VAL A 389 0.74 -5.92 15.24
CA VAL A 389 0.87 -4.45 15.26
C VAL A 389 2.22 -4.14 15.90
N PRO A 390 3.22 -3.65 15.14
CA PRO A 390 4.52 -3.34 15.69
C PRO A 390 4.49 -2.06 16.54
N PRO A 391 5.46 -1.86 17.46
CA PRO A 391 5.63 -0.56 18.10
C PRO A 391 5.89 0.51 17.04
N TYR A 392 5.41 1.73 17.27
CA TYR A 392 5.50 2.84 16.32
C TYR A 392 4.82 2.56 14.96
N SER A 393 3.81 1.70 14.90
CA SER A 393 3.09 1.33 13.68
C SER A 393 2.51 2.50 12.88
N GLN A 394 2.22 3.64 13.53
CA GLN A 394 1.78 4.88 12.89
C GLN A 394 2.90 5.67 12.19
N TYR A 395 4.17 5.34 12.47
CA TYR A 395 5.37 6.01 11.94
C TYR A 395 6.03 5.23 10.80
N ILE A 396 5.41 4.17 10.28
CA ILE A 396 6.04 3.26 9.30
C ILE A 396 6.64 3.97 8.09
N GLY A 397 6.01 5.04 7.58
CA GLY A 397 6.50 5.78 6.43
C GLY A 397 7.73 6.60 6.76
N ALA A 398 7.76 7.21 7.96
CA ALA A 398 8.91 7.93 8.46
C ALA A 398 10.08 6.98 8.80
N VAL A 399 9.80 5.83 9.43
CA VAL A 399 10.82 4.81 9.72
C VAL A 399 11.39 4.21 8.44
N GLY A 400 10.53 3.80 7.50
CA GLY A 400 10.95 3.29 6.20
C GLY A 400 11.79 4.33 5.43
N SER A 401 11.39 5.60 5.48
CA SER A 401 12.13 6.69 4.82
C SER A 401 13.52 6.86 5.43
N ALA A 402 13.64 6.89 6.76
CA ALA A 402 14.92 7.00 7.45
C ALA A 402 15.83 5.80 7.15
N LEU A 403 15.28 4.59 7.20
CA LEU A 403 15.98 3.35 6.88
C LEU A 403 16.55 3.37 5.46
N LEU A 404 15.74 3.70 4.45
CA LEU A 404 16.18 3.74 3.06
C LEU A 404 17.14 4.91 2.80
N ALA A 405 16.90 6.08 3.41
CA ALA A 405 17.80 7.24 3.29
C ALA A 405 19.21 6.95 3.82
N SER A 406 19.39 6.01 4.75
CA SER A 406 20.73 5.58 5.21
C SER A 406 21.63 5.05 4.08
N GLY A 407 21.06 4.61 2.95
CA GLY A 407 21.82 4.23 1.76
C GLY A 407 22.46 5.40 1.01
N PHE A 408 22.14 6.65 1.38
CA PHE A 408 22.65 7.87 0.76
C PHE A 408 23.64 8.64 1.65
N ILE A 409 23.96 8.10 2.84
CA ILE A 409 25.02 8.68 3.68
C ILE A 409 26.33 8.61 2.89
N GLN A 410 26.88 9.77 2.59
CA GLN A 410 28.21 9.86 1.99
C GLN A 410 29.24 9.48 3.06
N GLU A 411 30.12 8.53 2.75
CA GLU A 411 31.35 8.33 3.50
C GLU A 411 32.14 9.65 3.41
N ARG A 412 32.24 10.38 4.53
CA ARG A 412 33.05 11.60 4.62
C ARG A 412 34.51 11.27 4.90
#